data_AF-A0A523WSK1-F1
#
_entry.id   AF-A0A523WSK1-F1
#
_cell.length_a   1.000
_cell.length_b   1.000
_cell.length_c   1.000
_cell.angle_alpha   90.00
_cell.angle_beta   90.00
_cell.angle_gamma   90.00
#
_symmetry.space_group_name_H-M   'P 1'
#
loop_
_entity.id
_entity.type
_entity.pdbx_description
1 polymer ?
#
loop_
_entity_poly.entity_id
_entity_poly.type
_entity_poly.pdbx_seq_one_letter_code
_entity_poly.pdbx_strand_id
1 'polypeptide(L)'
;MRTSHAFSNHIKTLRIARNIGQRKLARMVGISPSYLNDIENNKRLPPRKEIIKKIATILEANLENLYDLAGKAKNTVPSDVADIVVKSKELPSLLRAIEKYGLKAGEIKEIEKKIKESNVKAIIIAAGMGNRLKPFTNNLPKCMLKFGGKTLIQRQIEAFKENNIKNIVAIKGYKKEKMNYPGIKYYFNSNYQNNNILNSLFYAEEAIEGEVIISYSDILFEKQVVERLLESKKDISIVVDIEWKSYYVGRKHHPIEEAENVIFDAENNVVEIGKILTDRHDVHGEFIGMMKLTSRGSEVFKKHYNRAKKLFLGKPFQRAATFEKAYLTDMIQEMVDLGVPIHCVIIERGWKEIDTVEDYKKAIKEFEK
;
A
#
# COMPACT_ATOMS: atom_id res chain seq x y z
N MET A 1 16.16 -10.65 33.40
CA MET A 1 17.47 -10.29 32.79
C MET A 1 17.68 -8.78 32.93
N ARG A 2 18.81 -8.32 33.49
CA ARG A 2 19.09 -6.87 33.62
C ARG A 2 19.10 -6.23 32.22
N THR A 3 18.24 -5.23 32.00
CA THR A 3 18.08 -4.46 30.74
C THR A 3 19.40 -3.90 30.21
N SER A 4 20.42 -3.70 31.07
CA SER A 4 21.74 -3.20 30.69
C SER A 4 22.54 -4.09 29.74
N HIS A 5 22.28 -5.41 29.70
CA HIS A 5 23.07 -6.33 28.87
C HIS A 5 22.48 -6.54 27.46
N ALA A 6 21.29 -6.01 27.19
CA ALA A 6 20.56 -6.30 25.96
C ALA A 6 21.31 -5.82 24.70
N PHE A 7 21.91 -4.63 24.74
CA PHE A 7 22.74 -4.10 23.65
C PHE A 7 23.96 -5.00 23.38
N SER A 8 24.75 -5.27 24.43
CA SER A 8 25.98 -6.08 24.35
C SER A 8 25.73 -7.48 23.82
N ASN A 9 24.71 -8.15 24.35
CA ASN A 9 24.33 -9.50 23.92
C ASN A 9 23.84 -9.49 22.47
N HIS A 10 23.04 -8.49 22.08
CA HIS A 10 22.50 -8.41 20.73
C HIS A 10 23.62 -8.24 19.68
N ILE A 11 24.60 -7.36 19.93
CA ILE A 11 25.78 -7.22 19.04
C ILE A 11 26.58 -8.52 18.96
N LYS A 12 26.83 -9.17 20.10
CA LYS A 12 27.58 -10.42 20.15
C LYS A 12 26.87 -11.53 19.35
N THR A 13 25.56 -11.67 19.52
CA THR A 13 24.74 -12.65 18.80
C THR A 13 24.76 -12.39 17.30
N LEU A 14 24.51 -11.15 16.86
CA LEU A 14 24.54 -10.78 15.44
C LEU A 14 25.92 -11.04 14.82
N ARG A 15 26.99 -10.67 15.53
CA ARG A 15 28.35 -10.91 15.06
C ARG A 15 28.62 -12.40 14.84
N ILE A 16 28.24 -13.24 15.80
CA ILE A 16 28.43 -14.71 15.72
C ILE A 16 27.58 -15.29 14.59
N ALA A 17 26.31 -14.86 14.46
CA ALA A 17 25.42 -15.31 13.39
C ALA A 17 25.98 -14.98 11.99
N ARG A 18 26.71 -13.86 11.85
CA ARG A 18 27.40 -13.48 10.60
C ARG A 18 28.79 -14.12 10.43
N ASN A 19 29.19 -15.00 11.34
CA ASN A 19 30.50 -15.66 11.35
C ASN A 19 31.68 -14.66 11.31
N ILE A 20 31.52 -13.51 11.99
CA ILE A 20 32.54 -12.47 12.05
C ILE A 20 33.31 -12.59 13.39
N GLY A 21 34.63 -12.76 13.30
CA GLY A 21 35.48 -12.72 14.49
C GLY A 21 35.49 -11.33 15.14
N GLN A 22 35.59 -11.25 16.47
CA GLN A 22 35.57 -9.97 17.20
C GLN A 22 36.65 -8.99 16.71
N ARG A 23 37.90 -9.45 16.51
CA ARG A 23 38.99 -8.63 15.95
C ARG A 23 38.68 -8.13 14.53
N LYS A 24 37.99 -8.93 13.73
CA LYS A 24 37.58 -8.58 12.36
C LYS A 24 36.52 -7.49 12.39
N LEU A 25 35.47 -7.64 13.20
CA LEU A 25 34.43 -6.62 13.35
C LEU A 25 35.03 -5.29 13.84
N ALA A 26 35.89 -5.33 14.87
CA ALA A 26 36.53 -4.13 15.40
C ALA A 26 37.29 -3.35 14.32
N ARG A 27 38.06 -4.06 13.48
CA ARG A 27 38.79 -3.48 12.35
C ARG A 27 37.83 -2.84 11.33
N MET A 28 36.76 -3.55 10.96
CA MET A 28 35.78 -3.05 9.98
C MET A 28 35.04 -1.80 10.47
N VAL A 29 34.74 -1.73 11.77
CA VAL A 29 34.08 -0.56 12.40
C VAL A 29 35.06 0.61 12.58
N GLY A 30 36.37 0.33 12.69
CA GLY A 30 37.42 1.31 12.97
C GLY A 30 37.60 1.60 14.47
N ILE A 31 37.47 0.56 15.30
CA ILE A 31 37.69 0.61 16.76
C ILE A 31 38.70 -0.46 17.19
N SER A 32 39.26 -0.35 18.39
CA SER A 32 40.18 -1.38 18.88
C SER A 32 39.44 -2.67 19.24
N PRO A 33 40.06 -3.86 19.08
CA PRO A 33 39.45 -5.12 19.51
C PRO A 33 39.09 -5.15 20.99
N SER A 34 39.91 -4.54 21.85
CA SER A 34 39.61 -4.40 23.29
C SER A 34 38.34 -3.58 23.51
N TYR A 35 38.17 -2.48 22.77
CA TYR A 35 36.99 -1.63 22.89
C TYR A 35 35.70 -2.39 22.54
N LEU A 36 35.72 -3.16 21.46
CA LEU A 36 34.59 -4.02 21.09
C LEU A 36 34.36 -5.14 22.12
N ASN A 37 35.43 -5.74 22.64
CA ASN A 37 35.33 -6.77 23.66
C ASN A 37 34.67 -6.24 24.95
N ASP A 38 35.02 -5.03 25.36
CA ASP A 38 34.43 -4.42 26.55
C ASP A 38 32.94 -4.10 26.34
N ILE A 39 32.54 -3.70 25.13
CA ILE A 39 31.13 -3.52 24.77
C ILE A 39 30.39 -4.86 24.84
N GLU A 40 30.90 -5.92 24.18
CA GLU A 40 30.21 -7.22 24.12
C GLU A 40 30.11 -7.93 25.48
N ASN A 41 31.01 -7.62 26.41
CA ASN A 41 30.98 -8.16 27.78
C ASN A 41 30.35 -7.19 28.79
N ASN A 42 29.67 -6.14 28.30
CA ASN A 42 29.01 -5.12 29.14
C ASN A 42 29.93 -4.45 30.18
N LYS A 43 31.23 -4.38 29.89
CA LYS A 43 32.23 -3.63 30.66
C LYS A 43 32.27 -2.15 30.26
N ARG A 44 31.65 -1.82 29.11
CA ARG A 44 31.58 -0.46 28.58
C ARG A 44 30.19 -0.15 28.08
N LEU A 45 29.74 1.08 28.33
CA LEU A 45 28.49 1.59 27.78
C LEU A 45 28.50 1.55 26.24
N PRO A 46 27.31 1.48 25.61
CA PRO A 46 27.20 1.52 24.15
C PRO A 46 27.96 2.72 23.56
N PRO A 47 28.56 2.55 22.37
CA PRO A 47 29.39 3.59 21.78
C PRO A 47 28.56 4.79 21.27
N ARG A 48 29.21 5.76 20.62
CA ARG A 48 28.54 6.90 19.97
C ARG A 48 27.76 6.45 18.74
N LYS A 49 26.78 7.26 18.31
CA LYS A 49 25.84 6.92 17.23
C LYS A 49 26.53 6.56 15.92
N GLU A 50 27.65 7.21 15.60
CA GLU A 50 28.43 6.96 14.38
C GLU A 50 29.01 5.53 14.37
N ILE A 51 29.45 5.04 15.53
CA ILE A 51 29.97 3.68 15.69
C ILE A 51 28.82 2.68 15.64
N ILE A 52 27.69 2.97 16.29
CA ILE A 52 26.48 2.13 16.22
C ILE A 52 26.02 1.98 14.77
N LYS A 53 25.98 3.07 14.00
CA LYS A 53 25.62 3.06 12.59
C LYS A 53 26.53 2.16 11.77
N LYS A 54 27.85 2.25 11.95
CA LYS A 54 28.82 1.36 11.28
C LYS A 54 28.60 -0.11 11.65
N ILE A 55 28.39 -0.40 12.93
CA ILE A 55 28.10 -1.76 13.40
C ILE A 55 26.81 -2.28 12.74
N ALA A 56 25.76 -1.47 12.70
CA ALA A 56 24.48 -1.82 12.07
C ALA A 56 24.67 -2.17 10.59
N THR A 57 25.41 -1.34 9.84
CA THR A 57 25.69 -1.58 8.43
C THR A 57 26.48 -2.88 8.22
N ILE A 58 27.54 -3.12 9.00
CA ILE A 58 28.40 -4.30 8.85
C ILE A 58 27.67 -5.60 9.22
N LEU A 59 26.83 -5.54 10.25
CA LEU A 59 26.06 -6.69 10.72
C LEU A 59 24.69 -6.83 10.04
N GLU A 60 24.36 -5.92 9.11
CA GLU A 60 23.04 -5.78 8.48
C GLU A 60 21.91 -5.84 9.52
N ALA A 61 22.09 -5.11 10.61
CA ALA A 61 21.16 -5.02 11.71
C ALA A 61 20.21 -3.83 11.55
N ASN A 62 19.02 -3.93 12.13
CA ASN A 62 18.10 -2.80 12.24
C ASN A 62 18.74 -1.70 13.13
N LEU A 63 19.02 -0.54 12.53
CA LEU A 63 19.69 0.58 13.18
C LEU A 63 18.88 1.19 14.32
N GLU A 64 17.57 1.35 14.15
CA GLU A 64 16.66 1.92 15.16
C GLU A 64 16.64 1.04 16.42
N ASN A 65 16.55 -0.29 16.24
CA ASN A 65 16.62 -1.23 17.35
C ASN A 65 17.95 -1.13 18.11
N LEU A 66 19.08 -0.92 17.41
CA LEU A 66 20.36 -0.70 18.07
C LEU A 66 20.41 0.62 18.86
N TYR A 67 19.81 1.69 18.34
CA TYR A 67 19.70 2.94 19.08
C TYR A 67 18.80 2.81 20.31
N ASP A 68 17.67 2.09 20.21
CA ASP A 68 16.79 1.79 21.33
C ASP A 68 17.50 1.00 22.43
N LEU A 69 18.21 -0.07 22.05
CA LEU A 69 18.99 -0.87 22.99
C LEU A 69 20.10 -0.04 23.64
N ALA A 70 20.75 0.84 22.87
CA ALA A 70 21.81 1.71 23.39
C ALA A 70 21.27 2.77 24.36
N GLY A 71 20.13 3.40 24.04
CA GLY A 71 19.46 4.35 24.92
C GLY A 71 19.04 3.71 26.24
N LYS A 72 18.38 2.54 26.17
CA LYS A 72 18.00 1.76 27.36
C LYS A 72 19.20 1.40 28.24
N ALA A 73 20.32 0.97 27.65
CA ALA A 73 21.53 0.64 28.40
C ALA A 73 22.20 1.86 29.05
N LYS A 74 22.02 3.06 28.50
CA LYS A 74 22.51 4.33 29.06
C LYS A 74 21.51 5.02 29.99
N ASN A 75 20.29 4.49 30.12
CA ASN A 75 19.15 5.17 30.74
C ASN A 75 18.89 6.56 30.13
N THR A 76 18.99 6.66 28.80
CA THR A 76 18.72 7.87 28.03
C THR A 76 17.76 7.58 26.89
N VAL A 77 17.18 8.62 26.30
CA VAL A 77 16.52 8.48 25.00
C VAL A 77 17.52 8.00 23.93
N PRO A 78 17.05 7.28 22.89
CA PRO A 78 17.87 6.94 21.73
C PRO A 78 18.50 8.20 21.11
N SER A 79 19.73 8.09 20.63
CA SER A 79 20.51 9.26 20.19
C SER A 79 19.90 9.98 18.97
N ASP A 80 19.31 9.22 18.06
CA ASP A 80 18.56 9.73 16.92
C ASP A 80 17.28 10.45 17.35
N VAL A 81 16.56 9.91 18.34
CA VAL A 81 15.38 10.57 18.92
C VAL A 81 15.76 11.89 19.59
N ALA A 82 16.88 11.94 20.33
CA ALA A 82 17.37 13.19 20.92
C ALA A 82 17.65 14.26 19.84
N ASP A 83 18.30 13.88 18.73
CA ASP A 83 18.55 14.78 17.61
C ASP A 83 17.24 15.31 16.99
N ILE A 84 16.22 14.46 16.88
CA ILE A 84 14.89 14.82 16.34
C ILE A 84 14.20 15.83 17.27
N VAL A 85 14.17 15.57 18.58
CA VAL A 85 13.53 16.44 19.58
C VAL A 85 14.21 17.82 19.62
N VAL A 86 15.54 17.89 19.49
CA VAL A 86 16.27 19.18 19.48
C VAL A 86 15.96 20.01 18.23
N LYS A 87 15.66 19.38 17.10
CA LYS A 87 15.40 20.07 15.82
C LYS A 87 13.99 20.67 15.71
N SER A 88 13.03 20.27 16.54
CA SER A 88 11.66 20.79 16.51
C SER A 88 11.32 21.50 17.81
N LYS A 89 10.75 22.71 17.72
CA LYS A 89 10.28 23.45 18.89
C LYS A 89 8.98 22.85 19.46
N GLU A 90 8.23 22.16 18.62
CA GLU A 90 6.91 21.62 18.90
C GLU A 90 7.00 20.26 19.62
N LEU A 91 8.00 19.43 19.30
CA LEU A 91 8.16 18.10 19.88
C LEU A 91 8.36 18.11 21.41
N PRO A 92 9.21 18.96 22.01
CA PRO A 92 9.30 19.07 23.47
C PRO A 92 7.96 19.45 24.12
N SER A 93 7.16 20.31 23.46
CA SER A 93 5.83 20.70 23.94
C SER A 93 4.86 19.51 23.91
N LEU A 94 4.86 18.76 22.81
CA LEU A 94 4.05 17.55 22.66
C LEU A 94 4.40 16.49 23.70
N LEU A 95 5.69 16.21 23.92
CA LEU A 95 6.14 15.24 24.94
C LEU A 95 5.70 15.66 26.35
N ARG A 96 5.83 16.94 26.70
CA ARG A 96 5.33 17.48 27.98
C ARG A 96 3.82 17.39 28.10
N ALA A 97 3.07 17.60 27.00
CA ALA A 97 1.62 17.46 27.01
C ALA A 97 1.22 15.99 27.23
N ILE A 98 1.86 15.05 26.52
CA ILE A 98 1.64 13.60 26.69
C ILE A 98 1.88 13.20 28.16
N GLU A 99 2.98 13.66 28.77
CA GLU A 99 3.28 13.40 30.18
C GLU A 99 2.24 14.03 31.12
N LYS A 100 1.92 15.33 30.92
CA LYS A 100 0.99 16.08 31.77
C LYS A 100 -0.44 15.53 31.75
N TYR A 101 -0.92 15.13 30.58
CA TYR A 101 -2.31 14.66 30.40
C TYR A 101 -2.42 13.13 30.43
N GLY A 102 -1.30 12.40 30.52
CA GLY A 102 -1.28 10.97 30.77
C GLY A 102 -1.82 10.11 29.63
N LEU A 103 -1.51 10.44 28.36
CA LEU A 103 -1.94 9.64 27.21
C LEU A 103 -1.45 8.19 27.35
N LYS A 104 -2.38 7.23 27.20
CA LYS A 104 -2.10 5.80 27.26
C LYS A 104 -1.34 5.36 26.01
N ALA A 105 -0.62 4.24 26.13
CA ALA A 105 0.12 3.65 25.00
C ALA A 105 -0.78 3.36 23.77
N GLY A 106 -2.06 3.07 23.97
CA GLY A 106 -3.05 2.92 22.89
C GLY A 106 -3.28 4.22 22.13
N GLU A 107 -3.48 5.34 22.83
CA GLU A 107 -3.72 6.66 22.23
C GLU A 107 -2.48 7.16 21.48
N ILE A 108 -1.29 6.92 22.02
CA ILE A 108 -0.02 7.24 21.33
C ILE A 108 0.11 6.44 20.03
N LYS A 109 -0.26 5.15 20.05
CA LYS A 109 -0.28 4.30 18.84
C LYS A 109 -1.30 4.79 17.81
N GLU A 110 -2.45 5.31 18.25
CA GLU A 110 -3.43 5.90 17.33
C GLU A 110 -2.91 7.19 16.68
N ILE A 111 -2.22 8.05 17.44
CA ILE A 111 -1.56 9.24 16.87
C ILE A 111 -0.51 8.81 15.84
N GLU A 112 0.32 7.82 16.16
CA GLU A 112 1.30 7.27 15.24
C GLU A 112 0.65 6.71 13.96
N LYS A 113 -0.44 5.95 14.11
CA LYS A 113 -1.24 5.42 12.99
C LYS A 113 -1.75 6.56 12.11
N LYS A 114 -2.35 7.60 12.69
CA LYS A 114 -2.84 8.77 11.94
C LYS A 114 -1.74 9.53 11.21
N ILE A 115 -0.55 9.66 11.81
CA ILE A 115 0.61 10.28 11.15
C ILE A 115 1.04 9.44 9.94
N LYS A 116 1.11 8.10 10.08
CA LYS A 116 1.45 7.21 8.96
C LYS A 116 0.42 7.28 7.84
N GLU A 117 -0.87 7.22 8.20
CA GLU A 117 -1.99 7.36 7.24
C GLU A 117 -1.94 8.69 6.48
N SER A 118 -1.51 9.77 7.14
CA SER A 118 -1.38 11.09 6.49
C SER A 118 -0.34 11.13 5.37
N ASN A 119 0.61 10.18 5.35
CA ASN A 119 1.61 10.02 4.28
C ASN A 119 1.18 9.06 3.18
N VAL A 120 0.05 8.36 3.33
CA VAL A 120 -0.48 7.48 2.28
C VAL A 120 -1.05 8.33 1.15
N LYS A 121 -0.76 7.92 -0.09
CA LYS A 121 -1.31 8.54 -1.29
C LYS A 121 -2.41 7.67 -1.88
N ALA A 122 -3.47 8.27 -2.44
CA ALA A 122 -4.44 7.53 -3.25
C ALA A 122 -4.25 7.86 -4.73
N ILE A 123 -4.28 6.85 -5.60
CA ILE A 123 -4.29 6.97 -7.05
C ILE A 123 -5.60 6.39 -7.58
N ILE A 124 -6.43 7.22 -8.21
CA ILE A 124 -7.67 6.80 -8.85
C ILE A 124 -7.46 6.69 -10.35
N ILE A 125 -7.68 5.51 -10.94
CA ILE A 125 -7.52 5.29 -12.38
C ILE A 125 -8.85 5.59 -13.10
N ALA A 126 -8.96 6.78 -13.69
CA ALA A 126 -10.20 7.34 -14.23
C ALA A 126 -10.10 7.76 -15.71
N ALA A 127 -9.29 7.03 -16.49
CA ALA A 127 -9.08 7.33 -17.91
C ALA A 127 -10.11 6.72 -18.86
N GLY A 128 -10.86 5.71 -18.40
CA GLY A 128 -11.74 4.88 -19.22
C GLY A 128 -12.98 5.59 -19.77
N MET A 129 -13.49 5.07 -20.90
CA MET A 129 -14.66 5.63 -21.60
C MET A 129 -16.01 5.19 -21.01
N GLY A 130 -16.07 4.04 -20.31
CA GLY A 130 -17.32 3.52 -19.75
C GLY A 130 -18.39 3.21 -20.81
N ASN A 131 -18.02 2.49 -21.88
CA ASN A 131 -18.89 2.26 -23.04
C ASN A 131 -20.21 1.53 -22.70
N ARG A 132 -20.21 0.66 -21.68
CA ARG A 132 -21.39 -0.10 -21.22
C ARG A 132 -22.44 0.76 -20.50
N LEU A 133 -22.13 2.03 -20.25
CA LEU A 133 -23.02 3.02 -19.63
C LEU A 133 -23.58 4.04 -20.62
N LYS A 134 -23.37 3.86 -21.94
CA LYS A 134 -24.06 4.70 -22.93
C LYS A 134 -25.58 4.57 -22.78
N PRO A 135 -26.34 5.67 -22.92
CA PRO A 135 -25.91 7.00 -23.38
C PRO A 135 -25.35 7.92 -22.29
N PHE A 136 -25.40 7.55 -21.00
CA PHE A 136 -24.98 8.42 -19.88
C PHE A 136 -23.51 8.86 -19.97
N THR A 137 -22.66 8.04 -20.58
CA THR A 137 -21.23 8.32 -20.77
C THR A 137 -20.87 8.97 -22.11
N ASN A 138 -21.82 9.38 -22.95
CA ASN A 138 -21.50 10.01 -24.25
C ASN A 138 -20.73 11.35 -24.13
N ASN A 139 -20.99 12.11 -23.06
CA ASN A 139 -20.43 13.44 -22.82
C ASN A 139 -19.86 13.61 -21.42
N LEU A 140 -19.74 12.52 -20.67
CA LEU A 140 -19.37 12.53 -19.27
C LEU A 140 -18.56 11.26 -18.93
N PRO A 141 -17.42 11.36 -18.22
CA PRO A 141 -16.73 10.18 -17.72
C PRO A 141 -17.62 9.38 -16.77
N LYS A 142 -17.49 8.05 -16.78
CA LYS A 142 -18.21 7.11 -15.91
C LYS A 142 -18.16 7.52 -14.43
N CYS A 143 -16.98 7.87 -13.94
CA CYS A 143 -16.74 8.29 -12.56
C CYS A 143 -17.37 9.65 -12.19
N MET A 144 -17.90 10.40 -13.17
CA MET A 144 -18.63 11.66 -12.95
C MET A 144 -20.15 11.48 -12.93
N LEU A 145 -20.66 10.25 -13.13
CA LEU A 145 -22.08 9.95 -12.95
C LEU A 145 -22.52 10.23 -11.51
N LYS A 146 -23.72 10.79 -11.37
CA LYS A 146 -24.30 11.19 -10.07
C LYS A 146 -25.43 10.26 -9.64
N PHE A 147 -25.48 9.99 -8.34
CA PHE A 147 -26.63 9.38 -7.65
C PHE A 147 -26.59 9.84 -6.18
N GLY A 148 -27.75 10.16 -5.61
CA GLY A 148 -27.83 10.77 -4.27
C GLY A 148 -27.02 12.08 -4.16
N GLY A 149 -27.06 12.93 -5.18
CA GLY A 149 -26.43 14.26 -5.19
C GLY A 149 -24.90 14.33 -5.40
N LYS A 150 -24.17 13.21 -5.29
CA LYS A 150 -22.71 13.16 -5.42
C LYS A 150 -22.27 12.33 -6.62
N THR A 151 -21.11 12.66 -7.20
CA THR A 151 -20.49 11.81 -8.24
C THR A 151 -19.79 10.61 -7.62
N LEU A 152 -19.55 9.57 -8.43
CA LEU A 152 -18.78 8.40 -8.01
C LEU A 152 -17.38 8.79 -7.50
N ILE A 153 -16.62 9.58 -8.26
CA ILE A 153 -15.27 10.02 -7.84
C ILE A 153 -15.31 10.92 -6.60
N GLN A 154 -16.35 11.74 -6.43
CA GLN A 154 -16.50 12.55 -5.21
C GLN A 154 -16.62 11.66 -3.97
N ARG A 155 -17.40 10.57 -4.06
CA ARG A 155 -17.55 9.61 -2.96
C ARG A 155 -16.23 8.92 -2.63
N GLN A 156 -15.47 8.52 -3.65
CA GLN A 156 -14.13 7.96 -3.45
C GLN A 156 -13.18 8.94 -2.75
N ILE A 157 -13.18 10.21 -3.20
CA ILE A 157 -12.38 11.28 -2.58
C ILE A 157 -12.77 11.49 -1.11
N GLU A 158 -14.07 11.48 -0.80
CA GLU A 158 -14.57 11.61 0.57
C GLU A 158 -14.17 10.41 1.44
N ALA A 159 -14.33 9.18 0.95
CA ALA A 159 -13.93 7.96 1.67
C ALA A 159 -12.42 7.93 1.98
N PHE A 160 -11.57 8.37 1.05
CA PHE A 160 -10.14 8.54 1.31
C PHE A 160 -9.87 9.63 2.36
N LYS A 161 -10.53 10.79 2.28
CA LYS A 161 -10.34 11.88 3.24
C LYS A 161 -10.80 11.52 4.66
N GLU A 162 -11.88 10.76 4.80
CA GLU A 162 -12.35 10.23 6.09
C GLU A 162 -11.32 9.30 6.73
N ASN A 163 -10.47 8.68 5.92
CA ASN A 163 -9.31 7.88 6.31
C ASN A 163 -8.00 8.68 6.43
N ASN A 164 -8.07 10.01 6.53
CA ASN A 164 -6.93 10.92 6.60
C ASN A 164 -5.99 10.91 5.36
N ILE A 165 -6.40 10.28 4.25
CA ILE A 165 -5.65 10.27 3.00
C ILE A 165 -5.95 11.56 2.24
N LYS A 166 -5.07 12.54 2.39
CA LYS A 166 -5.22 13.88 1.78
C LYS A 166 -4.52 13.99 0.43
N ASN A 167 -3.47 13.22 0.20
CA ASN A 167 -2.72 13.23 -1.05
C ASN A 167 -3.42 12.32 -2.07
N ILE A 168 -4.32 12.90 -2.85
CA ILE A 168 -5.11 12.15 -3.84
C ILE A 168 -4.71 12.60 -5.24
N VAL A 169 -4.46 11.60 -6.07
CA VAL A 169 -4.13 11.73 -7.48
C VAL A 169 -5.19 11.01 -8.30
N ALA A 170 -5.56 11.57 -9.45
CA ALA A 170 -6.39 10.86 -10.42
C ALA A 170 -5.80 10.90 -11.82
N ILE A 171 -5.87 9.77 -12.53
CA ILE A 171 -5.46 9.66 -13.93
C ILE A 171 -6.71 9.86 -14.79
N LYS A 172 -6.71 10.88 -15.65
CA LYS A 172 -7.81 11.19 -16.57
C LYS A 172 -7.47 10.78 -18.00
N GLY A 173 -8.51 10.61 -18.81
CA GLY A 173 -8.40 10.30 -20.22
C GLY A 173 -9.63 10.86 -20.94
N TYR A 174 -10.63 10.02 -21.14
CA TYR A 174 -11.90 10.39 -21.75
C TYR A 174 -12.58 11.57 -21.03
N LYS A 175 -12.99 12.60 -21.80
CA LYS A 175 -13.69 13.81 -21.31
C LYS A 175 -13.07 14.45 -20.06
N LYS A 176 -11.73 14.48 -20.00
CA LYS A 176 -10.92 14.95 -18.85
C LYS A 176 -11.35 16.31 -18.29
N GLU A 177 -11.85 17.19 -19.13
CA GLU A 177 -12.31 18.54 -18.80
C GLU A 177 -13.49 18.55 -17.82
N LYS A 178 -14.25 17.45 -17.75
CA LYS A 178 -15.41 17.32 -16.85
C LYS A 178 -15.01 17.03 -15.40
N MET A 179 -13.77 16.62 -15.16
CA MET A 179 -13.29 16.27 -13.83
C MET A 179 -12.40 17.39 -13.31
N ASN A 180 -12.88 18.15 -12.32
CA ASN A 180 -12.10 19.23 -11.69
C ASN A 180 -12.50 19.39 -10.22
N TYR A 181 -11.86 18.60 -9.36
CA TYR A 181 -11.96 18.69 -7.91
C TYR A 181 -10.73 19.41 -7.32
N PRO A 182 -10.94 20.34 -6.37
CA PRO A 182 -9.86 21.06 -5.71
C PRO A 182 -9.01 20.12 -4.83
N GLY A 183 -7.70 20.36 -4.79
CA GLY A 183 -6.76 19.59 -3.98
C GLY A 183 -6.40 18.22 -4.55
N ILE A 184 -6.84 17.89 -5.77
CA ILE A 184 -6.49 16.64 -6.46
C ILE A 184 -5.46 16.93 -7.54
N LYS A 185 -4.35 16.17 -7.54
CA LYS A 185 -3.37 16.22 -8.63
C LYS A 185 -3.83 15.31 -9.78
N TYR A 186 -3.63 15.76 -11.02
CA TYR A 186 -4.09 15.02 -12.19
C TYR A 186 -2.95 14.63 -13.12
N TYR A 187 -2.98 13.38 -13.56
CA TYR A 187 -2.18 12.88 -14.68
C TYR A 187 -3.10 12.63 -15.88
N PHE A 188 -2.56 12.70 -17.09
CA PHE A 188 -3.34 12.53 -18.32
C PHE A 188 -2.83 11.35 -19.14
N ASN A 189 -3.63 10.29 -19.19
CA ASN A 189 -3.45 9.21 -20.16
C ASN A 189 -3.90 9.70 -21.54
N SER A 190 -2.95 10.17 -22.34
CA SER A 190 -3.18 10.61 -23.72
C SER A 190 -3.56 9.49 -24.68
N ASN A 191 -3.26 8.22 -24.32
CA ASN A 191 -3.46 7.05 -25.17
C ASN A 191 -4.56 6.11 -24.64
N TYR A 192 -5.52 6.63 -23.87
CA TYR A 192 -6.57 5.86 -23.20
C TYR A 192 -7.46 5.01 -24.12
N GLN A 193 -7.49 5.32 -25.42
CA GLN A 193 -8.23 4.54 -26.42
C GLN A 193 -7.47 3.27 -26.84
N ASN A 194 -6.13 3.31 -26.79
CA ASN A 194 -5.28 2.24 -27.30
C ASN A 194 -4.65 1.40 -26.19
N ASN A 195 -4.78 1.78 -24.93
CA ASN A 195 -4.31 1.00 -23.79
C ASN A 195 -5.45 0.65 -22.81
N ASN A 196 -5.11 -0.05 -21.73
CA ASN A 196 -6.05 -0.45 -20.69
C ASN A 196 -5.56 -0.02 -19.29
N ILE A 197 -6.21 -0.50 -18.23
CA ILE A 197 -6.09 0.02 -16.87
C ILE A 197 -4.67 -0.08 -16.29
N LEU A 198 -3.92 -1.15 -16.59
CA LEU A 198 -2.53 -1.29 -16.16
C LEU A 198 -1.64 -0.18 -16.71
N ASN A 199 -1.72 0.07 -18.02
CA ASN A 199 -0.92 1.11 -18.66
C ASN A 199 -1.40 2.51 -18.28
N SER A 200 -2.72 2.67 -18.04
CA SER A 200 -3.27 3.92 -17.51
C SER A 200 -2.64 4.30 -16.17
N LEU A 201 -2.46 3.33 -15.26
CA LEU A 201 -1.82 3.54 -13.96
C LEU A 201 -0.42 4.19 -14.11
N PHE A 202 0.37 3.73 -15.08
CA PHE A 202 1.75 4.20 -15.28
C PHE A 202 1.87 5.57 -15.95
N TYR A 203 0.78 6.21 -16.36
CA TYR A 203 0.81 7.66 -16.62
C TYR A 203 1.02 8.49 -15.35
N ALA A 204 0.81 7.89 -14.17
CA ALA A 204 1.13 8.47 -12.88
C ALA A 204 2.27 7.72 -12.17
N GLU A 205 3.25 7.18 -12.93
CA GLU A 205 4.37 6.40 -12.35
C GLU A 205 5.10 7.12 -11.20
N GLU A 206 5.30 8.43 -11.32
CA GLU A 206 5.88 9.27 -10.25
C GLU A 206 5.05 9.28 -8.97
N ALA A 207 3.73 9.07 -9.07
CA ALA A 207 2.86 8.99 -7.90
C ALA A 207 2.96 7.63 -7.20
N ILE A 208 3.48 6.59 -7.88
CA ILE A 208 3.73 5.24 -7.31
C ILE A 208 5.05 5.28 -6.54
N GLU A 209 5.03 6.02 -5.43
CA GLU A 209 6.17 6.24 -4.53
C GLU A 209 5.66 6.39 -3.10
N GLY A 210 6.36 5.76 -2.17
CA GLY A 210 5.94 5.64 -0.77
C GLY A 210 4.80 4.63 -0.62
N GLU A 211 4.00 4.80 0.43
CA GLU A 211 2.80 4.01 0.64
C GLU A 211 1.63 4.58 -0.19
N VAL A 212 1.02 3.73 -1.01
CA VAL A 212 0.03 4.13 -2.01
C VAL A 212 -1.14 3.15 -2.03
N ILE A 213 -2.36 3.68 -2.07
CA ILE A 213 -3.57 2.95 -2.46
C ILE A 213 -3.90 3.27 -3.91
N ILE A 214 -4.16 2.25 -4.72
CA ILE A 214 -4.59 2.37 -6.10
C ILE A 214 -6.03 1.85 -6.18
N SER A 215 -6.91 2.60 -6.84
CA SER A 215 -8.32 2.25 -6.99
C SER A 215 -8.80 2.46 -8.41
N TYR A 216 -9.65 1.57 -8.89
CA TYR A 216 -10.46 1.82 -10.08
C TYR A 216 -11.47 2.95 -9.79
N SER A 217 -11.89 3.66 -10.84
CA SER A 217 -12.79 4.83 -10.71
C SER A 217 -14.28 4.50 -10.82
N ASP A 218 -14.61 3.26 -11.11
CA ASP A 218 -15.96 2.76 -11.35
C ASP A 218 -16.56 1.97 -10.18
N ILE A 219 -15.85 1.90 -9.07
CA ILE A 219 -16.29 1.23 -7.86
C ILE A 219 -16.74 2.23 -6.81
N LEU A 220 -17.86 1.96 -6.16
CA LEU A 220 -18.25 2.55 -4.89
C LEU A 220 -17.62 1.74 -3.78
N PHE A 221 -17.19 2.41 -2.72
CA PHE A 221 -16.74 1.77 -1.48
C PHE A 221 -16.99 2.67 -0.29
N GLU A 222 -17.23 2.04 0.85
CA GLU A 222 -17.36 2.70 2.15
C GLU A 222 -15.97 2.95 2.76
N LYS A 223 -15.89 3.87 3.73
CA LYS A 223 -14.63 4.21 4.39
C LYS A 223 -14.00 3.00 5.09
N GLN A 224 -14.80 2.05 5.55
CA GLN A 224 -14.38 0.85 6.27
C GLN A 224 -13.55 -0.08 5.37
N VAL A 225 -13.81 -0.10 4.06
CA VAL A 225 -13.00 -0.84 3.08
C VAL A 225 -11.57 -0.29 3.05
N VAL A 226 -11.44 1.04 3.06
CA VAL A 226 -10.15 1.73 3.10
C VAL A 226 -9.46 1.53 4.46
N GLU A 227 -10.20 1.67 5.57
CA GLU A 227 -9.69 1.42 6.93
C GLU A 227 -9.09 0.01 7.03
N ARG A 228 -9.82 -1.00 6.53
CA ARG A 228 -9.38 -2.40 6.52
C ARG A 228 -8.14 -2.62 5.67
N LEU A 229 -8.06 -2.00 4.48
CA LEU A 229 -6.88 -2.07 3.63
C LEU A 229 -5.65 -1.42 4.27
N LEU A 230 -5.84 -0.32 4.99
CA LEU A 230 -4.76 0.38 5.70
C LEU A 230 -4.13 -0.48 6.81
N GLU A 231 -4.87 -1.39 7.43
CA GLU A 231 -4.36 -2.31 8.47
C GLU A 231 -3.32 -3.30 7.95
N SER A 232 -3.33 -3.63 6.66
CA SER A 232 -2.36 -4.57 6.09
C SER A 232 -0.94 -4.01 6.15
N LYS A 233 0.02 -4.84 6.59
CA LYS A 233 1.46 -4.49 6.61
C LYS A 233 2.26 -5.20 5.52
N LYS A 234 1.57 -5.95 4.65
CA LYS A 234 2.21 -6.69 3.55
C LYS A 234 2.59 -5.72 2.44
N ASP A 235 3.72 -5.98 1.78
CA ASP A 235 4.28 -5.07 0.78
C ASP A 235 3.29 -4.78 -0.35
N ILE A 236 2.54 -5.78 -0.79
CA ILE A 236 1.48 -5.67 -1.79
C ILE A 236 0.23 -6.34 -1.24
N SER A 237 -0.87 -5.60 -1.18
CA SER A 237 -2.16 -6.09 -0.72
C SER A 237 -3.26 -5.74 -1.70
N ILE A 238 -4.19 -6.66 -1.97
CA ILE A 238 -5.36 -6.43 -2.81
C ILE A 238 -6.63 -6.66 -1.98
N VAL A 239 -7.69 -5.91 -2.25
CA VAL A 239 -8.96 -6.08 -1.55
C VAL A 239 -9.82 -7.11 -2.28
N VAL A 240 -10.29 -8.13 -1.55
CA VAL A 240 -11.06 -9.24 -2.09
C VAL A 240 -12.35 -9.40 -1.30
N ASP A 241 -13.48 -9.40 -1.99
CA ASP A 241 -14.79 -9.65 -1.40
C ASP A 241 -15.17 -11.12 -1.53
N ILE A 242 -15.52 -11.77 -0.42
CA ILE A 242 -15.95 -13.18 -0.39
C ILE A 242 -17.48 -13.34 -0.49
N GLU A 243 -18.27 -12.26 -0.33
CA GLU A 243 -19.73 -12.27 -0.51
C GLU A 243 -20.19 -11.74 -1.89
N TRP A 244 -19.24 -11.68 -2.82
CA TRP A 244 -19.37 -11.00 -4.11
C TRP A 244 -20.50 -11.56 -5.02
N LYS A 245 -20.75 -12.88 -4.98
CA LYS A 245 -21.74 -13.55 -5.86
C LYS A 245 -23.14 -12.96 -5.74
N SER A 246 -23.49 -12.41 -4.58
CA SER A 246 -24.80 -11.78 -4.36
C SER A 246 -25.02 -10.53 -5.22
N TYR A 247 -23.97 -9.85 -5.68
CA TYR A 247 -24.07 -8.70 -6.59
C TYR A 247 -24.51 -9.10 -8.01
N TYR A 248 -24.27 -10.37 -8.39
CA TYR A 248 -24.60 -10.88 -9.73
C TYR A 248 -26.02 -11.45 -9.82
N VAL A 249 -26.74 -11.59 -8.70
CA VAL A 249 -28.12 -12.09 -8.70
C VAL A 249 -29.02 -11.14 -9.48
N GLY A 250 -29.50 -11.63 -10.63
CA GLY A 250 -30.38 -10.89 -11.54
C GLY A 250 -29.66 -9.94 -12.52
N ARG A 251 -28.32 -9.88 -12.51
CA ARG A 251 -27.51 -9.02 -13.40
C ARG A 251 -27.49 -9.60 -14.81
N LYS A 252 -27.85 -8.81 -15.84
CA LYS A 252 -27.98 -9.30 -17.23
C LYS A 252 -26.88 -8.82 -18.17
N HIS A 253 -26.37 -7.61 -17.92
CA HIS A 253 -25.48 -6.92 -18.87
C HIS A 253 -23.99 -6.97 -18.50
N HIS A 254 -23.66 -7.61 -17.38
CA HIS A 254 -22.31 -7.91 -16.93
C HIS A 254 -22.33 -9.27 -16.21
N PRO A 255 -22.03 -10.36 -16.91
CA PRO A 255 -22.22 -11.70 -16.39
C PRO A 255 -21.06 -12.08 -15.45
N ILE A 256 -21.23 -13.17 -14.70
CA ILE A 256 -20.31 -13.57 -13.63
C ILE A 256 -18.91 -13.93 -14.15
N GLU A 257 -18.80 -14.31 -15.41
CA GLU A 257 -17.55 -14.64 -16.10
C GLU A 257 -16.67 -13.41 -16.35
N GLU A 258 -17.22 -12.19 -16.24
CA GLU A 258 -16.46 -10.94 -16.32
C GLU A 258 -15.84 -10.53 -14.98
N ALA A 259 -16.18 -11.22 -13.88
CA ALA A 259 -15.64 -10.95 -12.55
C ALA A 259 -14.12 -11.15 -12.50
N GLU A 260 -13.42 -10.28 -11.79
CA GLU A 260 -11.98 -10.41 -11.52
C GLU A 260 -11.78 -11.36 -10.32
N ASN A 261 -11.97 -12.66 -10.53
CA ASN A 261 -11.84 -13.69 -9.49
C ASN A 261 -10.41 -13.82 -8.96
N VAL A 262 -10.30 -14.16 -7.68
CA VAL A 262 -9.05 -14.43 -6.96
C VAL A 262 -9.17 -15.76 -6.24
N ILE A 263 -8.24 -16.68 -6.48
CA ILE A 263 -8.02 -17.88 -5.67
C ILE A 263 -6.86 -17.59 -4.72
N PHE A 264 -7.01 -17.92 -3.44
CA PHE A 264 -5.99 -17.65 -2.42
C PHE A 264 -5.81 -18.79 -1.42
N ASP A 265 -4.62 -18.87 -0.83
CA ASP A 265 -4.26 -19.91 0.13
C ASP A 265 -4.78 -19.64 1.56
N ALA A 266 -4.50 -20.55 2.49
CA ALA A 266 -4.90 -20.44 3.90
C ALA A 266 -4.27 -19.26 4.65
N GLU A 267 -3.21 -18.65 4.11
CA GLU A 267 -2.57 -17.44 4.64
C GLU A 267 -3.06 -16.17 3.92
N ASN A 268 -4.10 -16.29 3.09
CA ASN A 268 -4.64 -15.25 2.22
C ASN A 268 -3.59 -14.70 1.24
N ASN A 269 -2.68 -15.52 0.71
CA ASN A 269 -1.85 -15.13 -0.41
C ASN A 269 -2.52 -15.51 -1.73
N VAL A 270 -2.44 -14.63 -2.72
CA VAL A 270 -2.97 -14.87 -4.07
C VAL A 270 -2.23 -16.06 -4.70
N VAL A 271 -3.00 -17.02 -5.19
CA VAL A 271 -2.54 -18.16 -6.00
C VAL A 271 -2.83 -17.90 -7.47
N GLU A 272 -4.04 -17.47 -7.79
CA GLU A 272 -4.45 -17.12 -9.14
C GLU A 272 -5.41 -15.92 -9.12
N ILE A 273 -5.32 -15.04 -10.12
CA ILE A 273 -6.18 -13.88 -10.27
C ILE A 273 -6.45 -13.55 -11.73
N GLY A 274 -7.68 -13.13 -12.02
CA GLY A 274 -8.10 -12.60 -13.32
C GLY A 274 -9.55 -12.96 -13.65
N LYS A 275 -9.92 -12.84 -14.91
CA LYS A 275 -11.20 -13.35 -15.43
C LYS A 275 -11.12 -14.86 -15.62
N ILE A 276 -11.06 -15.57 -14.48
CA ILE A 276 -10.86 -17.01 -14.39
C ILE A 276 -12.11 -17.69 -13.87
N LEU A 277 -12.29 -18.96 -14.26
CA LEU A 277 -13.31 -19.82 -13.66
C LEU A 277 -12.84 -20.28 -12.28
N THR A 278 -13.77 -20.55 -11.39
CA THR A 278 -13.50 -21.06 -10.04
C THR A 278 -14.28 -22.35 -9.81
N ASP A 279 -13.65 -23.30 -9.13
CA ASP A 279 -14.24 -24.57 -8.75
C ASP A 279 -14.87 -24.49 -7.36
N ARG A 280 -15.75 -25.47 -7.06
CA ARG A 280 -16.45 -25.54 -5.76
C ARG A 280 -15.51 -25.73 -4.57
N HIS A 281 -14.30 -26.24 -4.79
CA HIS A 281 -13.31 -26.50 -3.73
C HIS A 281 -12.34 -25.34 -3.53
N ASP A 282 -12.37 -24.33 -4.40
CA ASP A 282 -11.48 -23.18 -4.30
C ASP A 282 -11.93 -22.25 -3.18
N VAL A 283 -10.96 -21.74 -2.40
CA VAL A 283 -11.17 -20.55 -1.59
C VAL A 283 -10.98 -19.34 -2.50
N HIS A 284 -12.09 -18.67 -2.82
CA HIS A 284 -12.09 -17.60 -3.82
C HIS A 284 -12.99 -16.42 -3.47
N GLY A 285 -12.68 -15.28 -4.07
CA GLY A 285 -13.46 -14.03 -3.98
C GLY A 285 -13.27 -13.16 -5.23
N GLU A 286 -13.87 -11.98 -5.24
CA GLU A 286 -13.72 -11.00 -6.33
C GLU A 286 -12.75 -9.90 -5.92
N PHE A 287 -11.73 -9.65 -6.73
CA PHE A 287 -10.88 -8.47 -6.61
C PHE A 287 -11.70 -7.24 -6.99
N ILE A 288 -11.81 -6.31 -6.05
CA ILE A 288 -12.72 -5.17 -6.21
C ILE A 288 -12.10 -4.02 -7.02
N GLY A 289 -10.89 -4.16 -7.57
CA GLY A 289 -10.18 -3.07 -8.22
C GLY A 289 -9.45 -2.11 -7.28
N MET A 290 -9.16 -2.52 -6.02
CA MET A 290 -8.44 -1.72 -5.03
C MET A 290 -7.25 -2.45 -4.43
N MET A 291 -6.06 -1.83 -4.45
CA MET A 291 -4.83 -2.41 -3.90
C MET A 291 -4.03 -1.39 -3.08
N LYS A 292 -3.21 -1.86 -2.13
CA LYS A 292 -2.23 -1.08 -1.38
C LYS A 292 -0.82 -1.58 -1.63
N LEU A 293 0.10 -0.63 -1.75
CA LEU A 293 1.53 -0.82 -1.86
C LEU A 293 2.19 -0.10 -0.68
N THR A 294 3.07 -0.79 0.07
CA THR A 294 4.01 -0.11 0.98
C THR A 294 5.08 0.61 0.15
N SER A 295 5.98 1.39 0.78
CA SER A 295 7.12 1.98 0.08
C SER A 295 7.93 0.94 -0.70
N ARG A 296 8.22 -0.22 -0.08
CA ARG A 296 8.89 -1.34 -0.75
C ARG A 296 8.01 -1.97 -1.82
N GLY A 297 6.72 -2.15 -1.55
CA GLY A 297 5.74 -2.64 -2.53
C GLY A 297 5.69 -1.80 -3.80
N SER A 298 5.72 -0.47 -3.66
CA SER A 298 5.77 0.48 -4.77
C SER A 298 7.01 0.31 -5.63
N GLU A 299 8.19 0.12 -5.02
CA GLU A 299 9.43 -0.16 -5.73
C GLU A 299 9.39 -1.50 -6.47
N VAL A 300 8.93 -2.56 -5.81
CA VAL A 300 8.77 -3.90 -6.41
C VAL A 300 7.80 -3.85 -7.58
N PHE A 301 6.61 -3.27 -7.39
CA PHE A 301 5.59 -3.18 -8.44
C PHE A 301 6.10 -2.44 -9.68
N LYS A 302 6.75 -1.27 -9.51
CA LYS A 302 7.37 -0.54 -10.62
C LYS A 302 8.46 -1.33 -11.33
N LYS A 303 9.31 -2.04 -10.58
CA LYS A 303 10.37 -2.87 -11.16
C LYS A 303 9.78 -4.00 -12.01
N HIS A 304 8.74 -4.68 -11.53
CA HIS A 304 8.09 -5.76 -12.27
C HIS A 304 7.35 -5.24 -13.50
N TYR A 305 6.66 -4.10 -13.42
CA TYR A 305 6.06 -3.46 -14.59
C TYR A 305 7.10 -3.06 -15.64
N ASN A 306 8.19 -2.40 -15.24
CA ASN A 306 9.23 -1.96 -16.18
C ASN A 306 9.92 -3.15 -16.84
N ARG A 307 10.10 -4.27 -16.12
CA ARG A 307 10.55 -5.54 -16.71
C ARG A 307 9.52 -6.07 -17.71
N ALA A 308 8.24 -6.16 -17.34
CA ALA A 308 7.19 -6.68 -18.22
C ALA A 308 7.06 -5.83 -19.48
N LYS A 309 7.02 -4.50 -19.36
CA LYS A 309 7.03 -3.56 -20.48
C LYS A 309 8.22 -3.80 -21.42
N LYS A 310 9.43 -3.98 -20.90
CA LYS A 310 10.62 -4.23 -21.74
C LYS A 310 10.51 -5.54 -22.54
N LEU A 311 9.88 -6.57 -21.98
CA LEU A 311 9.82 -7.90 -22.59
C LEU A 311 8.62 -8.07 -23.54
N PHE A 312 7.48 -7.48 -23.18
CA PHE A 312 6.18 -7.76 -23.76
C PHE A 312 5.51 -6.58 -24.48
N LEU A 313 6.16 -5.41 -24.62
CA LEU A 313 5.61 -4.31 -25.42
C LEU A 313 5.22 -4.80 -26.83
N GLY A 314 3.98 -4.55 -27.25
CA GLY A 314 3.40 -5.03 -28.51
C GLY A 314 3.17 -6.54 -28.61
N LYS A 315 3.39 -7.30 -27.53
CA LYS A 315 3.26 -8.78 -27.49
C LYS A 315 2.17 -9.21 -26.51
N PRO A 316 1.65 -10.43 -26.63
CA PRO A 316 0.76 -11.01 -25.61
C PRO A 316 1.39 -10.98 -24.22
N PHE A 317 0.56 -10.74 -23.21
CA PHE A 317 0.99 -10.70 -21.81
C PHE A 317 -0.12 -11.27 -20.94
N GLN A 318 0.16 -12.41 -20.29
CA GLN A 318 -0.82 -13.13 -19.49
C GLN A 318 -2.09 -13.40 -20.32
N ARG A 319 -3.28 -13.00 -19.85
CA ARG A 319 -4.55 -13.23 -20.57
C ARG A 319 -4.86 -12.12 -21.57
N ALA A 320 -4.04 -11.06 -21.62
CA ALA A 320 -4.23 -9.95 -22.52
C ALA A 320 -3.62 -10.20 -23.90
N ALA A 321 -4.37 -9.81 -24.94
CA ALA A 321 -3.93 -9.92 -26.34
C ALA A 321 -2.61 -9.17 -26.60
N THR A 322 -2.43 -8.02 -25.95
CA THR A 322 -1.14 -7.32 -25.90
C THR A 322 -0.90 -6.70 -24.52
N PHE A 323 0.36 -6.42 -24.18
CA PHE A 323 0.75 -5.73 -22.95
C PHE A 323 0.02 -4.39 -22.77
N GLU A 324 -0.22 -3.63 -23.85
CA GLU A 324 -0.95 -2.36 -23.81
C GLU A 324 -2.40 -2.55 -23.34
N LYS A 325 -2.99 -3.71 -23.66
CA LYS A 325 -4.37 -4.08 -23.33
C LYS A 325 -4.50 -4.83 -21.99
N ALA A 326 -3.40 -5.03 -21.27
CA ALA A 326 -3.39 -5.73 -20.00
C ALA A 326 -4.19 -5.03 -18.90
N TYR A 327 -4.87 -5.85 -18.10
CA TYR A 327 -5.51 -5.47 -16.86
C TYR A 327 -4.50 -5.39 -15.71
N LEU A 328 -4.89 -4.77 -14.61
CA LEU A 328 -4.06 -4.79 -13.40
C LEU A 328 -3.89 -6.22 -12.88
N THR A 329 -4.93 -7.05 -13.00
CA THR A 329 -4.92 -8.47 -12.64
C THR A 329 -3.90 -9.28 -13.44
N ASP A 330 -3.69 -8.98 -14.72
CA ASP A 330 -2.61 -9.60 -15.52
C ASP A 330 -1.23 -9.31 -14.91
N MET A 331 -0.98 -8.07 -14.48
CA MET A 331 0.30 -7.73 -13.82
C MET A 331 0.44 -8.41 -12.47
N ILE A 332 -0.64 -8.51 -11.69
CA ILE A 332 -0.67 -9.20 -10.40
C ILE A 332 -0.36 -10.69 -10.62
N GLN A 333 -1.01 -11.35 -11.59
CA GLN A 333 -0.73 -12.75 -11.93
C GLN A 333 0.73 -12.96 -12.32
N GLU A 334 1.28 -12.13 -13.22
CA GLU A 334 2.70 -12.21 -13.61
C GLU A 334 3.64 -12.09 -12.40
N MET A 335 3.29 -11.28 -11.41
CA MET A 335 4.09 -11.13 -10.20
C MET A 335 3.99 -12.37 -9.30
N VAL A 336 2.79 -12.96 -9.17
CA VAL A 336 2.56 -14.22 -8.43
C VAL A 336 3.35 -15.36 -9.07
N ASP A 337 3.31 -15.50 -10.40
CA ASP A 337 4.06 -16.53 -11.15
C ASP A 337 5.58 -16.40 -10.94
N LEU A 338 6.07 -15.19 -10.68
CA LEU A 338 7.47 -14.89 -10.37
C LEU A 338 7.81 -15.00 -8.87
N GLY A 339 6.89 -15.48 -8.05
CA GLY A 339 7.07 -15.69 -6.62
C GLY A 339 7.01 -14.43 -5.77
N VAL A 340 6.40 -13.35 -6.27
CA VAL A 340 6.15 -12.15 -5.45
C VAL A 340 4.92 -12.39 -4.59
N PRO A 341 5.03 -12.31 -3.25
CA PRO A 341 3.88 -12.50 -2.37
C PRO A 341 2.91 -11.32 -2.49
N ILE A 342 1.64 -11.62 -2.77
CA ILE A 342 0.55 -10.65 -2.83
C ILE A 342 -0.56 -11.13 -1.90
N HIS A 343 -0.96 -10.27 -0.96
CA HIS A 343 -1.88 -10.65 0.11
C HIS A 343 -3.30 -10.16 -0.15
N CYS A 344 -4.30 -11.00 0.10
CA CYS A 344 -5.71 -10.66 0.07
C CYS A 344 -6.13 -10.05 1.41
N VAL A 345 -6.65 -8.82 1.34
CA VAL A 345 -7.40 -8.19 2.43
C VAL A 345 -8.87 -8.52 2.22
N ILE A 346 -9.36 -9.45 3.03
CA ILE A 346 -10.73 -9.95 2.93
C ILE A 346 -11.72 -8.93 3.52
N ILE A 347 -12.78 -8.67 2.75
CA ILE A 347 -13.96 -7.92 3.15
C ILE A 347 -15.22 -8.75 2.88
N GLU A 348 -16.31 -8.35 3.53
CA GLU A 348 -17.66 -8.86 3.28
C GLU A 348 -18.53 -7.64 2.92
N ARG A 349 -18.74 -7.41 1.61
CA ARG A 349 -19.47 -6.23 1.08
C ARG A 349 -18.78 -4.89 1.40
N GLY A 350 -19.56 -3.80 1.45
CA GLY A 350 -19.06 -2.43 1.63
C GLY A 350 -18.56 -1.77 0.33
N TRP A 351 -18.75 -2.42 -0.81
CA TRP A 351 -18.41 -1.90 -2.13
C TRP A 351 -19.47 -2.27 -3.17
N LYS A 352 -19.40 -1.65 -4.35
CA LYS A 352 -20.24 -1.98 -5.52
C LYS A 352 -19.64 -1.45 -6.81
N GLU A 353 -19.60 -2.27 -7.85
CA GLU A 353 -19.23 -1.81 -9.19
C GLU A 353 -20.42 -1.12 -9.89
N ILE A 354 -20.17 0.03 -10.54
CA ILE A 354 -21.16 0.72 -11.38
C ILE A 354 -20.71 0.60 -12.82
N ASP A 355 -21.00 -0.50 -13.51
CA ASP A 355 -20.43 -0.76 -14.84
C ASP A 355 -21.41 -0.71 -16.01
N THR A 356 -22.68 -0.99 -15.74
CA THR A 356 -23.75 -1.00 -16.73
C THR A 356 -24.86 -0.02 -16.39
N VAL A 357 -25.72 0.28 -17.37
CA VAL A 357 -26.95 1.07 -17.14
C VAL A 357 -27.83 0.46 -16.06
N GLU A 358 -27.86 -0.87 -15.96
CA GLU A 358 -28.55 -1.60 -14.90
C GLU A 358 -27.99 -1.27 -13.52
N ASP A 359 -26.67 -1.36 -13.35
CA ASP A 359 -25.98 -1.05 -12.08
C ASP A 359 -26.24 0.40 -11.65
N TYR A 360 -26.14 1.34 -12.60
CA TYR A 360 -26.36 2.77 -12.36
C TYR A 360 -27.81 3.05 -11.91
N LYS A 361 -28.81 2.49 -12.60
CA LYS A 361 -30.22 2.64 -12.23
C LYS A 361 -30.53 2.01 -10.86
N LYS A 362 -29.93 0.86 -10.56
CA LYS A 362 -30.06 0.21 -9.26
C LYS A 362 -29.48 1.07 -8.15
N ALA A 363 -28.29 1.64 -8.37
CA ALA A 363 -27.66 2.56 -7.42
C ALA A 363 -28.52 3.81 -7.16
N ILE A 364 -29.09 4.45 -8.19
CA ILE A 364 -29.98 5.60 -7.99
C ILE A 364 -31.12 5.26 -7.01
N LYS A 365 -31.82 4.14 -7.23
CA LYS A 365 -32.94 3.70 -6.39
C LYS A 365 -32.54 3.40 -4.95
N GLU A 366 -31.34 2.87 -4.74
CA GLU A 366 -30.82 2.58 -3.40
C GLU A 366 -30.54 3.86 -2.60
N PHE A 367 -30.17 4.96 -3.27
CA PHE A 367 -29.91 6.27 -2.63
C PHE A 367 -31.15 7.17 -2.50
N GLU A 368 -32.28 6.80 -3.09
CA GLU A 368 -33.57 7.50 -2.94
C GLU A 368 -34.42 6.95 -1.78
N LYS A 369 -34.03 5.79 -1.23
CA LYS A 369 -34.58 5.23 0.01
C LYS A 369 -33.84 5.82 1.21
#